data_AF-D1A7F9-F1
#
_entry.id   AF-D1A7F9-F1
#
_cell.length_a   1.000
_cell.length_b   1.000
_cell.length_c   1.000
_cell.angle_alpha   90.00
_cell.angle_beta   90.00
_cell.angle_gamma   90.00
#
_symmetry.space_group_name_H-M   'P 1'
#
loop_
_entity.id
_entity.type
_entity.pdbx_description
1 polymer ?
#
loop_
_entity_poly.entity_id
_entity_poly.type
_entity_poly.pdbx_seq_one_letter_code
_entity_poly.pdbx_strand_id
1 'polypeptide(L)'
;MCPPHRVDTYRRAIGLAMPDDLRALAALHDFIADLRTAFELAGPPTYERLETLSRRYQNADRDGGPRILPLAHSTTHDYLSGKRHRLPPWPWVMSFVLVLRDAAVENALDPEAIGTPAQWHTKYRAVRAALAQSRPPRPPLSAPVPADWRAEPADPHAGDPDPGRHTLQESRPGPKVPASVTDEVDRPSTGTLPRASGPDESSGAGSEPPPEPTIMRRRYAEAFGRTGMRLLRQAEGDEGERQGVPAYRLAALLACADRPAEALYWLRRAARAGHGRAAELAAAWDPAAAPAFPYWQGAEIAYQIGLEYDREGLPFSAAVFYRGAAGLGHADAAYRYGLHCLRIGRLRDAAAWLDRADRNGHPQAGQQLLLHALGGSSDGSPSGVCEHLPSTAPQ
;
A
#
# COMPACT_ATOMS: atom_id res chain seq x y z
N MET A 1 42.58 -31.08 -9.67
CA MET A 1 42.96 -29.95 -10.53
C MET A 1 41.74 -29.55 -11.36
N CYS A 2 41.05 -28.49 -10.95
CA CYS A 2 39.94 -27.85 -11.67
C CYS A 2 40.29 -26.36 -11.86
N PRO A 3 39.90 -25.73 -12.97
CA PRO A 3 40.47 -24.44 -13.37
C PRO A 3 39.84 -23.27 -12.59
N PRO A 4 40.62 -22.24 -12.19
CA PRO A 4 40.11 -21.08 -11.48
C PRO A 4 39.95 -19.89 -12.44
N HIS A 5 38.79 -19.72 -13.07
CA HIS A 5 38.41 -18.42 -13.70
C HIS A 5 36.89 -18.33 -13.89
N ARG A 6 36.15 -17.96 -12.83
CA ARG A 6 34.75 -17.52 -12.98
C ARG A 6 34.24 -16.56 -11.90
N VAL A 7 35.12 -16.00 -11.08
CA VAL A 7 34.75 -15.05 -10.01
C VAL A 7 34.97 -13.59 -10.42
N ASP A 8 35.92 -13.32 -11.33
CA ASP A 8 36.26 -11.94 -11.73
C ASP A 8 35.31 -11.30 -12.75
N THR A 9 34.48 -12.08 -13.45
CA THR A 9 33.48 -11.55 -14.39
C THR A 9 32.23 -11.01 -13.69
N TYR A 10 31.92 -11.45 -12.46
CA TYR A 10 30.77 -10.93 -11.71
C TYR A 10 31.06 -9.63 -10.95
N ARG A 11 32.31 -9.39 -10.53
CA ARG A 11 32.71 -8.16 -9.85
C ARG A 11 32.69 -6.90 -10.74
N ARG A 12 32.82 -7.07 -12.07
CA ARG A 12 32.64 -5.96 -13.04
C ARG A 12 31.19 -5.75 -13.49
N ALA A 13 30.29 -6.69 -13.21
CA ALA A 13 28.87 -6.56 -13.56
C ALA A 13 28.01 -5.98 -12.41
N ILE A 14 28.49 -6.04 -11.16
CA ILE A 14 27.80 -5.48 -9.98
C ILE A 14 28.41 -4.11 -9.62
N GLY A 15 28.60 -3.27 -10.64
CA GLY A 15 28.61 -1.82 -10.54
C GLY A 15 27.24 -1.25 -10.91
N LEU A 16 26.16 -1.98 -10.61
CA LEU A 16 24.80 -1.55 -10.84
C LEU A 16 24.49 -0.43 -9.85
N ALA A 17 24.71 0.80 -10.30
CA ALA A 17 24.07 1.98 -9.77
C ALA A 17 22.63 1.63 -9.38
N MET A 18 22.28 1.82 -8.10
CA MET A 18 20.89 1.75 -7.65
C MET A 18 20.06 2.55 -8.67
N PRO A 19 19.01 1.94 -9.27
CA PRO A 19 18.13 2.64 -10.20
C PRO A 19 17.78 4.02 -9.65
N ASP A 20 17.89 5.07 -10.46
CA ASP A 20 17.72 6.45 -10.01
C ASP A 20 16.37 6.67 -9.30
N ASP A 21 15.36 5.88 -9.66
CA ASP A 21 14.05 5.81 -8.99
C ASP A 21 14.12 5.36 -7.53
N LEU A 22 14.97 4.38 -7.20
CA LEU A 22 15.15 3.91 -5.82
C LEU A 22 15.90 4.95 -4.98
N ARG A 23 16.88 5.65 -5.56
CA ARG A 23 17.60 6.74 -4.89
C ARG A 23 16.68 7.92 -4.59
N ALA A 24 15.83 8.29 -5.54
CA ALA A 24 14.87 9.37 -5.35
C ALA A 24 13.79 9.04 -4.32
N LEU A 25 13.31 7.79 -4.28
CA LEU A 25 12.39 7.32 -3.24
C LEU A 25 13.03 7.28 -1.85
N ALA A 26 14.29 6.84 -1.75
CA ALA A 26 15.05 6.87 -0.50
C ALA A 26 15.17 8.32 0.03
N ALA A 27 15.57 9.27 -0.82
CA ALA A 27 15.67 10.67 -0.44
C ALA A 27 14.33 11.27 0.06
N LEU A 28 13.20 10.86 -0.53
CA LEU A 28 11.87 11.26 -0.05
C LEU A 28 11.56 10.67 1.34
N HIS A 29 11.87 9.38 1.55
CA HIS A 29 11.64 8.74 2.84
C HIS A 29 12.53 9.35 3.94
N ASP A 30 13.79 9.62 3.65
CA ASP A 30 14.72 10.28 4.58
C ASP A 30 14.22 11.68 4.95
N PHE A 31 13.71 12.44 3.98
CA PHE A 31 13.10 13.75 4.26
C PHE A 31 11.86 13.66 5.14
N ILE A 32 11.01 12.65 4.95
CA ILE A 32 9.84 12.43 5.83
C ILE A 32 10.30 11.99 7.23
N ALA A 33 11.36 11.18 7.33
CA ALA A 33 11.95 10.78 8.60
C ALA A 33 12.55 11.98 9.36
N ASP A 34 13.19 12.90 8.65
CA ASP A 34 13.65 14.17 9.20
C ASP A 34 12.47 14.99 9.76
N LEU A 35 11.36 15.10 9.03
CA LEU A 35 10.17 15.81 9.50
C LEU A 35 9.58 15.19 10.78
N ARG A 36 9.59 13.86 10.88
CA ARG A 36 9.19 13.16 12.12
C ARG A 36 10.16 13.46 13.26
N THR A 37 11.45 13.42 13.00
CA THR A 37 12.48 13.72 14.02
C THR A 37 12.30 15.13 14.56
N ALA A 38 12.06 16.11 13.68
CA ALA A 38 11.75 17.48 14.06
C ALA A 38 10.47 17.60 14.91
N PHE A 39 9.45 16.81 14.60
CA PHE A 39 8.22 16.74 15.37
C PHE A 39 8.44 16.20 16.77
N GLU A 40 9.27 15.16 16.93
CA GLU A 40 9.65 14.61 18.25
C GLU A 40 10.50 15.60 19.06
N LEU A 41 11.44 16.29 18.42
CA LEU A 41 12.29 17.31 19.07
C LEU A 41 11.48 18.50 19.59
N ALA A 42 10.27 18.74 19.05
CA ALA A 42 9.38 19.79 19.52
C ALA A 42 8.56 19.42 20.77
N GLY A 43 8.73 18.22 21.34
CA GLY A 43 7.90 17.73 22.46
C GLY A 43 6.53 17.27 21.94
N PRO A 44 6.50 16.16 21.19
CA PRO A 44 5.52 15.79 20.15
C PRO A 44 4.12 16.40 20.36
N PRO A 45 3.84 17.59 19.80
CA PRO A 45 2.57 18.26 20.02
C PRO A 45 1.43 17.46 19.39
N THR A 46 0.25 17.45 20.01
CA THR A 46 -0.90 16.79 19.38
C THR A 46 -1.21 17.44 18.04
N TYR A 47 -1.73 16.68 17.07
CA TYR A 47 -2.06 17.25 15.77
C TYR A 47 -3.12 18.35 15.83
N GLU A 48 -4.06 18.24 16.78
CA GLU A 48 -5.03 19.29 17.08
C GLU A 48 -4.36 20.57 17.61
N ARG A 49 -3.31 20.42 18.43
CA ARG A 49 -2.50 21.55 18.88
C ARG A 49 -1.76 22.21 17.73
N LEU A 50 -1.13 21.44 16.84
CA LEU A 50 -0.49 21.98 15.63
C LEU A 50 -1.47 22.75 14.75
N GLU A 51 -2.67 22.20 14.55
CA GLU A 51 -3.70 22.89 13.77
C GLU A 51 -4.10 24.21 14.43
N THR A 52 -4.29 24.21 15.75
CA THR A 52 -4.61 25.42 16.55
C THR A 52 -3.52 26.48 16.43
N LEU A 53 -2.24 26.10 16.62
CA LEU A 53 -1.11 27.01 16.50
C LEU A 53 -0.99 27.57 15.07
N SER A 54 -1.15 26.74 14.04
CA SER A 54 -1.11 27.19 12.65
C SER A 54 -2.21 28.22 12.33
N ARG A 55 -3.42 28.05 12.88
CA ARG A 55 -4.53 29.02 12.73
C ARG A 55 -4.26 30.33 13.47
N ARG A 56 -3.60 30.28 14.64
CA ARG A 56 -3.19 31.49 15.37
C ARG A 56 -2.26 32.35 14.51
N TYR A 57 -1.32 31.74 13.81
CA TYR A 57 -0.43 32.44 12.88
C TYR A 57 -1.16 33.08 11.70
N GLN A 58 -2.22 32.45 11.18
CA GLN A 58 -3.03 33.06 10.12
C GLN A 58 -3.73 34.35 10.58
N ASN A 59 -4.17 34.37 11.83
CA ASN A 59 -4.88 35.52 12.39
C ASN A 59 -3.93 36.65 12.82
N ALA A 60 -2.67 36.32 13.12
CA ALA A 60 -1.64 37.28 13.45
C ALA A 60 -1.03 37.98 12.22
N ASP A 61 -1.30 37.48 11.02
CA ASP A 61 -0.74 37.98 9.76
C ASP A 61 -1.47 39.26 9.29
N ARG A 62 -1.17 40.39 9.95
CA ARG A 62 -1.52 41.75 9.47
C ARG A 62 -0.33 42.58 8.99
N ASP A 63 0.91 42.20 9.31
CA ASP A 63 2.08 43.07 9.11
C ASP A 63 3.21 42.47 8.25
N GLY A 64 2.88 41.70 7.21
CA GLY A 64 3.84 41.31 6.15
C GLY A 64 4.77 40.14 6.49
N GLY A 65 4.37 39.27 7.41
CA GLY A 65 5.09 38.04 7.72
C GLY A 65 4.96 36.96 6.63
N PRO A 66 5.74 35.87 6.72
CA PRO A 66 5.57 34.71 5.85
C PRO A 66 4.19 34.09 6.08
N ARG A 67 3.39 33.95 5.00
CA ARG A 67 2.04 33.36 5.05
C ARG A 67 2.11 31.91 5.52
N ILE A 68 1.57 31.64 6.71
CA ILE A 68 1.49 30.30 7.29
C ILE A 68 0.18 29.62 6.84
N LEU A 69 0.31 28.44 6.25
CA LEU A 69 -0.82 27.60 5.85
C LEU A 69 -1.39 26.85 7.06
N PRO A 70 -2.72 26.57 7.06
CA PRO A 70 -3.32 25.84 8.15
C PRO A 70 -2.90 24.37 8.04
N LEU A 71 -2.37 23.83 9.13
CA LEU A 71 -1.86 22.46 9.19
C LEU A 71 -3.00 21.52 9.63
N ALA A 72 -3.93 21.25 8.72
CA ALA A 72 -5.05 20.36 8.98
C ALA A 72 -4.56 18.98 9.49
N HIS A 73 -5.15 18.50 10.60
CA HIS A 73 -4.75 17.26 11.27
C HIS A 73 -4.56 16.08 10.30
N SER A 74 -5.56 15.80 9.45
CA SER A 74 -5.53 14.68 8.51
C SER A 74 -4.36 14.75 7.51
N THR A 75 -4.02 15.95 7.06
CA THR A 75 -2.95 16.16 6.08
C THR A 75 -1.57 16.00 6.73
N THR A 76 -1.40 16.55 7.93
CA THR A 76 -0.16 16.37 8.72
C THR A 76 0.08 14.90 9.05
N HIS A 77 -0.96 14.20 9.52
CA HIS A 77 -0.87 12.77 9.80
C HIS A 77 -0.56 11.96 8.52
N ASP A 78 -1.17 12.27 7.38
CA ASP A 78 -0.91 11.56 6.12
C ASP A 78 0.54 11.71 5.62
N TYR A 79 1.11 12.91 5.72
CA TYR A 79 2.51 13.14 5.35
C TYR A 79 3.45 12.46 6.32
N LEU A 80 3.28 12.68 7.62
CA LEU A 80 4.15 12.08 8.62
C LEU A 80 4.01 10.56 8.61
N SER A 81 2.84 9.95 8.47
CA SER A 81 2.72 8.49 8.40
C SER A 81 3.27 7.85 7.11
N GLY A 82 3.64 8.66 6.10
CA GLY A 82 4.07 8.18 4.80
C GLY A 82 2.93 7.63 3.93
N LYS A 83 1.66 7.86 4.32
CA LYS A 83 0.49 7.51 3.50
C LYS A 83 0.48 8.27 2.17
N ARG A 84 1.10 9.44 2.11
CA ARG A 84 1.32 10.22 0.90
C ARG A 84 2.73 9.97 0.36
N HIS A 85 2.81 9.29 -0.78
CA HIS A 85 4.06 8.99 -1.49
C HIS A 85 4.57 10.17 -2.35
N ARG A 86 4.23 11.41 -1.98
CA ARG A 86 4.61 12.62 -2.71
C ARG A 86 5.29 13.59 -1.75
N LEU A 87 6.31 14.29 -2.24
CA LEU A 87 6.97 15.36 -1.50
C LEU A 87 5.91 16.40 -1.06
N PRO A 88 5.81 16.73 0.24
CA PRO A 88 4.90 17.78 0.70
C PRO A 88 5.23 19.10 0.01
N PRO A 89 4.27 19.97 -0.31
CA PRO A 89 4.58 21.25 -0.96
C PRO A 89 5.39 22.16 -0.03
N TRP A 90 6.35 22.92 -0.58
CA TRP A 90 7.22 23.81 0.20
C TRP A 90 6.49 24.75 1.18
N PRO A 91 5.40 25.44 0.79
CA PRO A 91 4.64 26.28 1.73
C PRO A 91 4.12 25.51 2.96
N TRP A 92 3.78 24.23 2.79
CA TRP A 92 3.36 23.37 3.90
C TRP A 92 4.53 23.02 4.81
N VAL A 93 5.69 22.63 4.24
CA VAL A 93 6.92 22.33 5.02
C VAL A 93 7.34 23.55 5.85
N MET A 94 7.34 24.73 5.24
CA MET A 94 7.71 25.96 5.93
C MET A 94 6.76 26.30 7.08
N SER A 95 5.45 26.16 6.85
CA SER A 95 4.43 26.33 7.90
C SER A 95 4.62 25.34 9.04
N PHE A 96 4.88 24.07 8.71
CA PHE A 96 5.11 23.00 9.67
C PHE A 96 6.33 23.27 10.56
N VAL A 97 7.47 23.66 9.97
CA VAL A 97 8.70 23.97 10.71
C VAL A 97 8.52 25.17 11.63
N LEU A 98 7.86 26.24 11.17
CA LEU A 98 7.62 27.43 12.00
C LEU A 98 6.72 27.11 13.19
N VAL A 99 5.64 26.36 12.98
CA VAL A 99 4.74 25.95 14.05
C VAL A 99 5.41 24.99 15.04
N LEU A 100 6.29 24.08 14.57
CA LEU A 100 7.07 23.23 15.47
C LEU A 100 8.03 24.03 16.35
N ARG A 101 8.67 25.06 15.80
CA ARG A 101 9.55 25.94 16.59
C ARG A 101 8.77 26.70 17.66
N ASP A 102 7.56 27.17 17.34
CA ASP A 102 6.66 27.80 18.32
C ASP A 102 6.24 26.79 19.41
N ALA A 103 5.87 25.57 19.01
CA ALA A 103 5.53 24.49 19.95
C ALA A 103 6.71 24.12 20.86
N ALA A 104 7.95 24.10 20.34
CA ALA A 104 9.14 23.88 21.17
C ALA A 104 9.31 24.97 22.22
N VAL A 105 9.13 26.24 21.85
CA VAL A 105 9.17 27.37 22.81
C VAL A 105 8.08 27.21 23.87
N GLU A 106 6.85 26.87 23.48
CA GLU A 106 5.76 26.61 24.44
C GLU A 106 6.07 25.45 25.39
N ASN A 107 6.80 24.44 24.92
CA ASN A 107 7.24 23.28 25.70
C ASN A 107 8.58 23.50 26.44
N ALA A 108 9.14 24.72 26.44
CA ALA A 108 10.45 25.05 27.00
C ALA A 108 11.61 24.19 26.47
N LEU A 109 11.53 23.78 25.20
CA LEU A 109 12.56 23.09 24.44
C LEU A 109 13.29 24.07 23.51
N ASP A 110 14.52 23.73 23.10
CA ASP A 110 15.31 24.58 22.20
C ASP A 110 14.71 24.58 20.78
N PRO A 111 14.19 25.72 20.28
CA PRO A 111 13.67 25.79 18.92
C PRO A 111 14.75 25.65 17.83
N GLU A 112 16.03 25.88 18.15
CA GLU A 112 17.11 25.70 17.18
C GLU A 112 17.40 24.22 16.90
N ALA A 113 17.07 23.31 17.82
CA ALA A 113 17.19 21.87 17.60
C ALA A 113 16.31 21.36 16.44
N ILE A 114 15.21 22.05 16.14
CA ILE A 114 14.33 21.74 14.99
C ILE A 114 14.97 22.17 13.65
N GLY A 115 15.91 23.11 13.69
CA GLY A 115 16.53 23.73 12.52
C GLY A 115 15.75 24.94 11.99
N THR A 116 16.40 25.74 11.16
CA THR A 116 15.85 26.98 10.59
C THR A 116 15.12 26.71 9.26
N PRO A 117 14.16 27.56 8.85
CA PRO A 117 13.51 27.45 7.54
C PRO A 117 14.49 27.39 6.36
N ALA A 118 15.64 28.09 6.46
CA ALA A 118 16.68 28.05 5.44
C ALA A 118 17.33 26.66 5.31
N GLN A 119 17.65 26.00 6.43
CA GLN A 119 18.18 24.63 6.45
C GLN A 119 17.18 23.64 5.84
N TRP A 120 15.91 23.76 6.22
CA TRP A 120 14.83 22.94 5.66
C TRP A 120 14.62 23.16 4.16
N HIS A 121 14.78 24.39 3.67
CA HIS A 121 14.71 24.69 2.25
C HIS A 121 15.84 24.01 1.47
N THR A 122 17.06 23.97 2.03
CA THR A 122 18.20 23.25 1.43
C THR A 122 17.91 21.76 1.30
N LYS A 123 17.45 21.11 2.38
CA LYS A 123 17.02 19.70 2.36
C LYS A 123 15.92 19.46 1.32
N TYR A 124 14.91 20.32 1.31
CA TYR A 124 13.80 20.25 0.37
C TYR A 124 14.24 20.33 -1.09
N ARG A 125 15.16 21.25 -1.42
CA ARG A 125 15.70 21.40 -2.78
C ARG A 125 16.51 20.18 -3.21
N ALA A 126 17.29 19.59 -2.30
CA ALA A 126 18.05 18.37 -2.58
C ALA A 126 17.13 17.20 -2.97
N VAL A 127 16.08 16.95 -2.18
CA VAL A 127 15.10 15.89 -2.45
C VAL A 127 14.34 16.13 -3.75
N ARG A 128 13.93 17.39 -3.98
CA ARG A 128 13.27 17.78 -5.23
C ARG A 128 14.16 17.58 -6.45
N ALA A 129 15.46 17.85 -6.34
CA ALA A 129 16.43 17.59 -7.41
C ALA A 129 16.58 16.09 -7.69
N ALA A 130 16.68 15.26 -6.65
CA ALA A 130 16.74 13.80 -6.80
C ALA A 130 15.48 13.24 -7.50
N LEU A 131 14.28 13.68 -7.10
CA LEU A 131 13.02 13.30 -7.74
C LEU A 131 12.89 13.80 -9.19
N ALA A 132 13.52 14.92 -9.53
CA ALA A 132 13.52 15.43 -10.89
C ALA A 132 14.45 14.62 -11.80
N GLN A 133 15.59 14.15 -11.28
CA GLN A 133 16.56 13.33 -12.00
C GLN A 133 16.04 11.92 -12.31
N SER A 134 15.20 11.35 -11.44
CA SER A 134 14.65 10.01 -11.66
C SER A 134 13.51 9.98 -12.67
N ARG A 135 12.89 11.12 -12.98
CA ARG A 135 11.78 11.16 -13.93
C ARG A 135 12.33 10.91 -15.34
N PRO A 136 11.84 9.91 -16.09
CA PRO A 136 12.31 9.67 -17.45
C PRO A 136 12.09 10.93 -18.30
N PRO A 137 13.03 11.26 -19.21
CA PRO A 137 12.87 12.40 -20.10
C PRO A 137 11.54 12.26 -20.82
N ARG A 138 10.70 13.29 -20.71
CA ARG A 138 9.40 13.31 -21.38
C ARG A 138 9.71 13.14 -22.88
N PRO A 139 9.14 12.15 -23.58
CA PRO A 139 9.38 12.01 -25.02
C PRO A 139 9.04 13.34 -25.70
N PRO A 140 9.85 13.82 -26.64
CA PRO A 140 9.59 15.07 -27.32
C PRO A 140 8.20 15.00 -27.95
N LEU A 141 7.40 16.05 -27.76
CA LEU A 141 6.04 16.19 -28.30
C LEU A 141 6.00 16.30 -29.84
N SER A 142 7.06 15.86 -30.52
CA SER A 142 7.30 16.06 -31.95
C SER A 142 7.66 14.77 -32.69
N ALA A 143 7.43 13.58 -32.12
CA ALA A 143 7.40 12.39 -32.95
C ALA A 143 6.19 12.51 -33.90
N PRO A 144 6.40 12.58 -35.24
CA PRO A 144 5.29 12.54 -36.18
C PRO A 144 4.51 11.26 -35.90
N VAL A 145 3.19 11.41 -35.73
CA VAL A 145 2.30 10.25 -35.64
C VAL A 145 2.56 9.40 -36.90
N PRO A 146 2.92 8.12 -36.77
CA PRO A 146 3.14 7.26 -37.94
C PRO A 146 1.91 7.36 -38.86
N ALA A 147 2.12 7.63 -40.14
CA ALA A 147 1.03 7.81 -41.10
C ALA A 147 0.18 6.54 -41.34
N ASP A 148 0.59 5.43 -40.73
CA ASP A 148 0.16 4.08 -41.06
C ASP A 148 -1.18 3.68 -40.42
N TRP A 149 -1.75 4.51 -39.53
CA TRP A 149 -3.09 4.27 -38.95
C TRP A 149 -4.24 4.75 -39.85
N ARG A 150 -3.96 5.31 -41.04
CA ARG A 150 -4.97 5.76 -42.02
C ARG A 150 -5.17 4.83 -43.22
N ALA A 151 -4.81 3.55 -43.10
CA ALA A 151 -5.18 2.55 -44.10
C ALA A 151 -6.24 1.61 -43.53
N GLU A 152 -7.49 2.05 -43.51
CA GLU A 152 -8.60 1.10 -43.66
C GLU A 152 -8.54 0.54 -45.10
N PRO A 153 -8.64 -0.77 -45.30
CA PRO A 153 -8.73 -1.33 -46.63
C PRO A 153 -10.09 -0.97 -47.24
N ALA A 154 -10.04 -0.26 -48.36
CA ALA A 154 -11.19 0.03 -49.20
C ALA A 154 -11.88 -1.27 -49.67
N ASP A 155 -13.16 -1.37 -49.36
CA ASP A 155 -14.08 -2.39 -49.83
C ASP A 155 -14.43 -2.11 -51.32
N PRO A 156 -14.18 -3.03 -52.27
CA PRO A 156 -14.43 -2.78 -53.69
C PRO A 156 -15.65 -3.55 -54.19
N HIS A 157 -16.87 -3.10 -53.86
CA HIS A 157 -18.09 -3.42 -54.62
C HIS A 157 -19.11 -2.29 -54.39
N ALA A 158 -19.29 -1.34 -55.31
CA ALA A 158 -20.09 -1.42 -56.54
C ALA A 158 -21.43 -0.68 -56.36
N GLY A 159 -21.64 0.39 -57.14
CA GLY A 159 -22.98 0.91 -57.48
C GLY A 159 -23.25 2.38 -57.17
N ASP A 160 -22.85 3.25 -58.08
CA ASP A 160 -23.45 4.58 -58.36
C ASP A 160 -24.90 4.43 -58.90
N PRO A 161 -25.69 5.50 -59.16
CA PRO A 161 -25.98 6.73 -58.38
C PRO A 161 -27.51 7.03 -58.30
N ASP A 162 -27.95 7.96 -57.45
CA ASP A 162 -28.75 9.16 -57.86
C ASP A 162 -29.09 10.09 -56.65
N PRO A 163 -29.30 11.42 -56.85
CA PRO A 163 -29.14 12.43 -55.82
C PRO A 163 -30.47 12.93 -55.23
N GLY A 164 -30.41 13.31 -53.95
CA GLY A 164 -31.55 13.88 -53.24
C GLY A 164 -31.11 14.74 -52.07
N ARG A 165 -30.57 15.92 -52.39
CA ARG A 165 -30.78 17.20 -51.70
C ARG A 165 -31.61 17.13 -50.41
N HIS A 166 -31.05 17.51 -49.26
CA HIS A 166 -31.41 18.75 -48.55
C HIS A 166 -30.73 18.86 -47.18
N THR A 167 -30.25 20.08 -46.98
CA THR A 167 -29.69 20.76 -45.82
C THR A 167 -30.53 20.73 -44.53
N LEU A 168 -29.85 21.14 -43.44
CA LEU A 168 -30.35 21.67 -42.15
C LEU A 168 -30.49 20.61 -41.04
N GLN A 169 -30.17 20.85 -39.77
CA GLN A 169 -29.56 21.95 -39.03
C GLN A 169 -29.51 21.46 -37.57
N GLU A 170 -28.48 21.88 -36.84
CA GLU A 170 -28.32 21.65 -35.41
C GLU A 170 -29.53 22.09 -34.59
N SER A 171 -29.88 21.32 -33.55
CA SER A 171 -30.55 21.87 -32.36
C SER A 171 -30.21 21.07 -31.10
N ARG A 172 -29.76 21.82 -30.11
CA ARG A 172 -29.39 21.44 -28.73
C ARG A 172 -30.55 20.82 -27.94
N PRO A 173 -30.28 20.02 -26.89
CA PRO A 173 -31.30 19.59 -25.93
C PRO A 173 -31.43 20.57 -24.75
N GLY A 174 -32.67 20.92 -24.43
CA GLY A 174 -33.10 21.56 -23.17
C GLY A 174 -33.77 20.55 -22.20
N PRO A 175 -34.03 20.94 -20.95
CA PRO A 175 -33.97 20.05 -19.78
C PRO A 175 -35.30 19.40 -19.34
N LYS A 176 -35.16 18.32 -18.56
CA LYS A 176 -36.21 17.55 -17.87
C LYS A 176 -36.57 18.13 -16.50
N VAL A 177 -37.86 18.22 -16.18
CA VAL A 177 -38.45 18.04 -14.81
C VAL A 177 -39.96 17.68 -14.92
N PRO A 178 -40.69 17.27 -13.84
CA PRO A 178 -41.43 15.99 -13.82
C PRO A 178 -42.91 16.09 -13.35
N ALA A 179 -43.67 14.97 -13.39
CA ALA A 179 -44.87 14.67 -12.57
C ALA A 179 -45.37 13.26 -12.97
N SER A 180 -45.50 12.26 -12.09
CA SER A 180 -46.54 12.03 -11.04
C SER A 180 -47.96 11.84 -11.60
N VAL A 181 -48.48 10.59 -11.60
CA VAL A 181 -49.91 10.15 -11.62
C VAL A 181 -49.87 8.63 -11.28
N THR A 182 -50.17 8.17 -10.06
CA THR A 182 -51.47 7.81 -9.39
C THR A 182 -52.20 6.55 -9.88
N ASP A 183 -52.87 5.94 -8.89
CA ASP A 183 -53.96 4.93 -8.87
C ASP A 183 -53.57 3.45 -8.99
N GLU A 184 -53.71 2.59 -7.97
CA GLU A 184 -54.82 2.30 -7.01
C GLU A 184 -56.03 1.63 -7.67
N VAL A 185 -56.16 0.29 -7.55
CA VAL A 185 -57.45 -0.42 -7.41
C VAL A 185 -57.27 -1.74 -6.62
N ASP A 186 -58.18 -1.90 -5.66
CA ASP A 186 -58.50 -2.97 -4.71
C ASP A 186 -58.71 -4.41 -5.25
N ARG A 187 -58.19 -5.39 -4.47
CA ARG A 187 -58.83 -6.58 -3.78
C ARG A 187 -59.96 -7.43 -4.46
N PRO A 188 -60.39 -8.56 -3.84
CA PRO A 188 -59.70 -9.74 -3.29
C PRO A 188 -60.39 -11.07 -3.74
N SER A 189 -59.87 -12.26 -3.37
CA SER A 189 -60.66 -13.38 -2.77
C SER A 189 -59.96 -14.75 -2.72
N THR A 190 -59.88 -15.27 -1.49
CA THR A 190 -60.16 -16.65 -1.00
C THR A 190 -59.68 -17.90 -1.74
N GLY A 191 -59.04 -18.80 -0.99
CA GLY A 191 -58.89 -20.22 -1.31
C GLY A 191 -58.05 -20.94 -0.26
N THR A 192 -58.67 -21.85 0.50
CA THR A 192 -58.20 -22.43 1.76
C THR A 192 -58.10 -23.97 1.62
N LEU A 193 -56.99 -24.56 2.13
CA LEU A 193 -56.71 -25.98 2.51
C LEU A 193 -56.35 -27.04 1.42
N PRO A 194 -55.73 -28.20 1.77
CA PRO A 194 -54.87 -28.57 2.93
C PRO A 194 -53.60 -29.43 2.59
N ARG A 195 -52.64 -29.41 3.54
CA ARG A 195 -51.87 -30.53 4.13
C ARG A 195 -51.30 -31.65 3.22
N ALA A 196 -49.97 -31.69 3.13
CA ALA A 196 -49.21 -32.94 3.05
C ALA A 196 -48.06 -32.91 4.08
N SER A 197 -48.08 -33.86 5.00
CA SER A 197 -47.05 -34.07 6.02
C SER A 197 -45.79 -34.63 5.35
N GLY A 198 -44.66 -33.96 5.54
CA GLY A 198 -43.32 -34.45 5.20
C GLY A 198 -42.46 -34.48 6.47
N PRO A 199 -41.53 -35.44 6.61
CA PRO A 199 -40.84 -35.71 7.86
C PRO A 199 -39.85 -34.60 8.21
N ASP A 200 -39.83 -34.26 9.51
CA ASP A 200 -38.83 -33.45 10.19
C ASP A 200 -37.41 -34.02 9.96
N GLU A 201 -36.70 -33.50 8.98
CA GLU A 201 -35.25 -33.47 9.00
C GLU A 201 -34.80 -32.17 9.68
N SER A 202 -34.86 -32.21 11.00
CA SER A 202 -34.13 -31.30 11.88
C SER A 202 -32.62 -31.62 11.76
N SER A 203 -32.02 -31.22 10.64
CA SER A 203 -30.57 -31.00 10.56
C SER A 203 -30.34 -29.51 10.75
N GLY A 204 -30.03 -29.14 12.00
CA GLY A 204 -29.50 -27.83 12.35
C GLY A 204 -28.20 -27.58 11.61
N ALA A 205 -28.29 -27.08 10.38
CA ALA A 205 -27.23 -26.34 9.74
C ALA A 205 -27.03 -25.10 10.60
N GLY A 206 -26.02 -25.15 11.48
CA GLY A 206 -25.48 -24.00 12.16
C GLY A 206 -25.03 -22.97 11.12
N SER A 207 -25.96 -22.17 10.63
CA SER A 207 -25.69 -20.91 9.96
C SER A 207 -25.23 -19.98 11.05
N GLU A 208 -23.95 -20.09 11.40
CA GLU A 208 -23.27 -19.13 12.24
C GLU A 208 -23.52 -17.74 11.63
N PRO A 209 -24.30 -16.87 12.30
CA PRO A 209 -24.68 -15.60 11.72
C PRO A 209 -23.41 -14.78 11.47
N PRO A 210 -23.31 -14.06 10.34
CA PRO A 210 -22.15 -13.24 10.07
C PRO A 210 -21.95 -12.27 11.24
N PRO A 211 -20.74 -12.19 11.83
CA PRO A 211 -20.46 -11.26 12.91
C PRO A 211 -20.77 -9.83 12.45
N GLU A 212 -21.26 -8.99 13.39
CA GLU A 212 -21.82 -7.68 13.06
C GLU A 212 -20.94 -6.88 12.07
N PRO A 213 -21.52 -6.35 10.99
CA PRO A 213 -20.77 -5.79 9.85
C PRO A 213 -19.88 -4.61 10.25
N THR A 214 -20.26 -3.86 11.29
CA THR A 214 -19.52 -2.69 11.78
C THR A 214 -18.25 -3.10 12.54
N ILE A 215 -18.31 -4.17 13.35
CA ILE A 215 -17.17 -4.67 14.13
C ILE A 215 -16.17 -5.37 13.20
N MET A 216 -16.67 -6.14 12.22
CA MET A 216 -15.85 -6.77 11.18
C MET A 216 -15.02 -5.75 10.41
N ARG A 217 -15.66 -4.70 9.87
CA ARG A 217 -14.98 -3.69 9.05
C ARG A 217 -13.84 -2.99 9.80
N ARG A 218 -14.03 -2.67 11.08
CA ARG A 218 -12.97 -2.08 11.91
C ARG A 218 -11.79 -3.04 12.10
N ARG A 219 -12.07 -4.29 12.49
CA ARG A 219 -11.03 -5.31 12.69
C ARG A 219 -10.22 -5.59 11.43
N TYR A 220 -10.88 -5.62 10.27
CA TYR A 220 -10.23 -5.89 8.99
C TYR A 220 -9.38 -4.71 8.53
N ALA A 221 -9.83 -3.48 8.78
CA ALA A 221 -9.03 -2.29 8.54
C ALA A 221 -7.77 -2.26 9.43
N GLU A 222 -7.89 -2.65 10.69
CA GLU A 222 -6.76 -2.73 11.62
C GLU A 222 -5.76 -3.84 11.23
N ALA A 223 -6.24 -5.03 10.88
CA ALA A 223 -5.38 -6.17 10.56
C ALA A 223 -4.72 -6.09 9.17
N PHE A 224 -5.47 -5.63 8.16
CA PHE A 224 -5.09 -5.77 6.75
C PHE A 224 -5.13 -4.45 5.96
N GLY A 225 -5.44 -3.33 6.64
CA GLY A 225 -5.44 -2.00 6.04
C GLY A 225 -6.42 -1.84 4.89
N ARG A 226 -6.04 -0.99 3.92
CA ARG A 226 -6.86 -0.69 2.74
C ARG A 226 -7.09 -1.91 1.85
N THR A 227 -6.10 -2.80 1.74
CA THR A 227 -6.18 -4.01 0.91
C THR A 227 -7.26 -4.95 1.44
N GLY A 228 -7.25 -5.24 2.74
CA GLY A 228 -8.30 -6.06 3.36
C GLY A 228 -9.68 -5.43 3.27
N MET A 229 -9.80 -4.12 3.47
CA MET A 229 -11.09 -3.42 3.32
C MET A 229 -11.63 -3.42 1.89
N ARG A 230 -10.75 -3.32 0.89
CA ARG A 230 -11.15 -3.43 -0.52
C ARG A 230 -11.65 -4.85 -0.81
N LEU A 231 -10.92 -5.87 -0.36
CA LEU A 231 -11.32 -7.27 -0.53
C LEU A 231 -12.63 -7.57 0.18
N LEU A 232 -12.83 -7.06 1.40
CA LEU A 232 -14.08 -7.22 2.14
C LEU A 232 -15.27 -6.62 1.38
N ARG A 233 -15.17 -5.36 0.93
CA ARG A 233 -16.25 -4.73 0.15
C ARG A 233 -16.52 -5.45 -1.16
N GLN A 234 -15.47 -5.90 -1.85
CA GLN A 234 -15.62 -6.67 -3.07
C GLN A 234 -16.28 -8.02 -2.79
N ALA A 235 -15.87 -8.75 -1.76
CA ALA A 235 -16.42 -10.05 -1.39
C ALA A 235 -17.87 -9.97 -0.86
N GLU A 236 -18.23 -8.88 -0.19
CA GLU A 236 -19.62 -8.59 0.23
C GLU A 236 -20.52 -8.32 -0.98
N GLY A 237 -20.03 -7.53 -1.95
CA GLY A 237 -20.78 -7.15 -3.15
C GLY A 237 -20.68 -8.10 -4.34
N ASP A 238 -19.92 -9.20 -4.23
CA ASP A 238 -19.70 -10.14 -5.34
C ASP A 238 -20.93 -11.03 -5.53
N GLU A 239 -21.74 -10.70 -6.54
CA GLU A 239 -22.78 -11.56 -7.12
C GLU A 239 -22.44 -11.96 -8.58
N GLY A 240 -21.25 -11.62 -9.13
CA GLY A 240 -20.94 -11.89 -10.55
C GLY A 240 -19.49 -11.73 -11.04
N GLU A 241 -19.24 -12.30 -12.22
CA GLU A 241 -18.08 -12.27 -13.14
C GLU A 241 -16.68 -12.71 -12.62
N ARG A 242 -16.28 -12.39 -11.39
CA ARG A 242 -14.95 -12.79 -10.83
C ARG A 242 -14.99 -14.07 -10.01
N GLN A 243 -16.07 -14.83 -10.10
CA GLN A 243 -16.23 -16.18 -9.54
C GLN A 243 -15.74 -16.32 -8.10
N GLY A 244 -15.92 -15.32 -7.22
CA GLY A 244 -15.53 -15.43 -5.80
C GLY A 244 -14.04 -15.22 -5.47
N VAL A 245 -13.21 -14.75 -6.42
CA VAL A 245 -11.78 -14.45 -6.18
C VAL A 245 -11.54 -13.51 -4.98
N PRO A 246 -12.29 -12.40 -4.78
CA PRO A 246 -12.09 -11.53 -3.62
C PRO A 246 -12.33 -12.25 -2.29
N ALA A 247 -13.35 -13.10 -2.23
CA ALA A 247 -13.67 -13.90 -1.05
C ALA A 247 -12.59 -14.95 -0.77
N TYR A 248 -12.06 -15.60 -1.81
CA TYR A 248 -10.93 -16.53 -1.69
C TYR A 248 -9.66 -15.84 -1.16
N ARG A 249 -9.31 -14.68 -1.72
CA ARG A 249 -8.14 -13.90 -1.27
C ARG A 249 -8.30 -13.39 0.16
N LEU A 250 -9.52 -13.01 0.56
CA LEU A 250 -9.81 -12.61 1.93
C LEU A 250 -9.68 -13.76 2.92
N ALA A 251 -10.16 -14.96 2.53
CA ALA A 251 -10.03 -16.16 3.34
C ALA A 251 -8.55 -16.50 3.63
N ALA A 252 -7.66 -16.35 2.66
CA ALA A 252 -6.23 -16.59 2.85
C ALA A 252 -5.61 -15.67 3.92
N LEU A 253 -5.99 -14.39 3.94
CA LEU A 253 -5.51 -13.45 4.97
C LEU A 253 -6.06 -13.80 6.36
N LEU A 254 -7.31 -14.24 6.45
CA LEU A 254 -7.93 -14.64 7.71
C LEU A 254 -7.32 -15.93 8.26
N ALA A 255 -7.00 -16.88 7.39
CA ALA A 255 -6.26 -18.08 7.76
C ALA A 255 -4.87 -17.71 8.32
N CYS A 256 -4.17 -16.73 7.71
CA CYS A 256 -2.90 -16.23 8.23
C CYS A 256 -3.01 -15.50 9.58
N ALA A 257 -4.20 -15.01 9.93
CA ALA A 257 -4.47 -14.27 11.16
C ALA A 257 -5.10 -15.14 12.26
N ASP A 258 -5.02 -16.47 12.14
CA ASP A 258 -5.59 -17.43 13.09
C ASP A 258 -7.11 -17.27 13.29
N ARG A 259 -7.83 -17.03 12.19
CA ARG A 259 -9.29 -16.89 12.16
C ARG A 259 -9.91 -17.95 11.24
N PRO A 260 -9.81 -19.24 11.60
CA PRO A 260 -10.16 -20.35 10.72
C PRO A 260 -11.66 -20.41 10.39
N ALA A 261 -12.55 -20.14 11.35
CA ALA A 261 -14.00 -20.14 11.12
C ALA A 261 -14.42 -19.09 10.08
N GLU A 262 -13.86 -17.88 10.19
CA GLU A 262 -14.14 -16.81 9.24
C GLU A 262 -13.51 -17.07 7.88
N ALA A 263 -12.28 -17.60 7.85
CA ALA A 263 -11.67 -18.04 6.60
C ALA A 263 -12.54 -19.07 5.87
N LEU A 264 -13.07 -20.06 6.60
CA LEU A 264 -13.97 -21.08 6.06
C LEU A 264 -15.28 -20.49 5.55
N TYR A 265 -15.88 -19.53 6.26
CA TYR A 265 -17.06 -18.80 5.78
C TYR A 265 -16.79 -18.16 4.40
N TRP A 266 -15.66 -17.46 4.25
CA TRP A 266 -15.30 -16.80 3.00
C TRP A 266 -14.92 -17.80 1.90
N LEU A 267 -14.29 -18.93 2.22
CA LEU A 267 -14.03 -20.01 1.25
C LEU A 267 -15.33 -20.62 0.73
N ARG A 268 -16.29 -20.91 1.60
CA ARG A 268 -17.61 -21.43 1.20
C ARG A 268 -18.38 -20.43 0.36
N ARG A 269 -18.24 -19.13 0.65
CA ARG A 269 -18.82 -18.06 -0.19
C ARG A 269 -18.15 -18.02 -1.57
N ALA A 270 -16.82 -18.09 -1.63
CA ALA A 270 -16.08 -18.15 -2.89
C ALA A 270 -16.44 -19.40 -3.72
N ALA A 271 -16.59 -20.56 -3.07
CA ALA A 271 -17.01 -21.80 -3.69
C ALA A 271 -18.41 -21.69 -4.32
N ARG A 272 -19.37 -21.09 -3.62
CA ARG A 272 -20.73 -20.83 -4.16
C ARG A 272 -20.74 -19.88 -5.34
N ALA A 273 -19.74 -18.99 -5.43
CA ALA A 273 -19.55 -18.11 -6.58
C ALA A 273 -18.79 -18.78 -7.75
N GLY A 274 -18.41 -20.06 -7.63
CA GLY A 274 -17.76 -20.83 -8.70
C GLY A 274 -16.24 -20.95 -8.59
N HIS A 275 -15.61 -20.48 -7.50
CA HIS A 275 -14.16 -20.59 -7.32
C HIS A 275 -13.74 -22.04 -7.03
N GLY A 276 -13.28 -22.78 -8.05
CA GLY A 276 -12.94 -24.21 -7.93
C GLY A 276 -11.96 -24.52 -6.80
N ARG A 277 -10.84 -23.78 -6.71
CA ARG A 277 -9.84 -23.97 -5.64
C ARG A 277 -10.41 -23.70 -4.24
N ALA A 278 -11.39 -22.80 -4.12
CA ALA A 278 -12.00 -22.51 -2.83
C ALA A 278 -13.00 -23.60 -2.44
N ALA A 279 -13.67 -24.21 -3.42
CA ALA A 279 -14.54 -25.37 -3.20
C ALA A 279 -13.75 -26.59 -2.70
N GLU A 280 -12.61 -26.88 -3.33
CA GLU A 280 -11.68 -27.93 -2.88
C GLU A 280 -11.23 -27.71 -1.43
N LEU A 281 -10.76 -26.50 -1.11
CA LEU A 281 -10.29 -26.16 0.23
C LEU A 281 -11.42 -26.18 1.26
N ALA A 282 -12.60 -25.65 0.93
CA ALA A 282 -13.75 -25.64 1.83
C ALA A 282 -14.28 -27.05 2.13
N ALA A 283 -14.22 -27.97 1.16
CA ALA A 283 -14.64 -29.36 1.34
C ALA A 283 -13.62 -30.16 2.16
N ALA A 284 -12.33 -29.88 2.00
CA ALA A 284 -11.27 -30.51 2.79
C ALA A 284 -11.14 -29.92 4.21
N TRP A 285 -11.75 -28.75 4.47
CA TRP A 285 -11.61 -28.04 5.74
C TRP A 285 -12.65 -28.49 6.76
N ASP A 286 -12.18 -29.26 7.75
CA ASP A 286 -12.91 -29.52 8.98
C ASP A 286 -12.35 -28.66 10.14
N PRO A 287 -13.11 -27.66 10.63
CA PRO A 287 -12.68 -26.82 11.73
C PRO A 287 -12.72 -27.52 13.10
N ALA A 288 -13.41 -28.67 13.22
CA ALA A 288 -13.56 -29.43 14.46
C ALA A 288 -12.54 -30.58 14.58
N ALA A 289 -12.10 -31.17 13.47
CA ALA A 289 -11.18 -32.31 13.49
C ALA A 289 -9.71 -31.95 13.77
N ALA A 290 -9.32 -30.69 13.63
CA ALA A 290 -7.96 -30.25 13.94
C ALA A 290 -7.93 -28.77 14.40
N PRO A 291 -7.61 -28.48 15.68
CA PRO A 291 -7.33 -27.10 16.09
C PRO A 291 -6.10 -26.51 15.36
N ALA A 292 -5.26 -27.39 14.79
CA ALA A 292 -4.20 -27.06 13.86
C ALA A 292 -4.67 -27.39 12.44
N PHE A 293 -5.57 -26.57 11.87
CA PHE A 293 -5.62 -26.47 10.42
C PHE A 293 -4.19 -26.19 9.93
N PRO A 294 -3.72 -26.77 8.81
CA PRO A 294 -2.36 -26.54 8.36
C PRO A 294 -2.17 -25.07 8.00
N TYR A 295 -1.75 -24.26 8.97
CA TYR A 295 -1.36 -22.86 8.82
C TYR A 295 -0.37 -22.70 7.66
N TRP A 296 0.44 -23.73 7.37
CA TRP A 296 1.30 -23.79 6.18
C TRP A 296 0.53 -23.73 4.85
N GLN A 297 -0.67 -24.30 4.72
CA GLN A 297 -1.50 -24.14 3.52
C GLN A 297 -1.99 -22.69 3.36
N GLY A 298 -2.42 -22.06 4.46
CA GLY A 298 -2.79 -20.64 4.46
C GLY A 298 -1.61 -19.74 4.06
N ALA A 299 -0.42 -20.06 4.57
CA ALA A 299 0.81 -19.35 4.23
C ALA A 299 1.19 -19.51 2.76
N GLU A 300 1.13 -20.73 2.21
CA GLU A 300 1.39 -21.00 0.79
C GLU A 300 0.39 -20.27 -0.11
N ILE A 301 -0.91 -20.36 0.19
CA ILE A 301 -1.95 -19.67 -0.57
C ILE A 301 -1.72 -18.16 -0.55
N ALA A 302 -1.44 -17.58 0.63
CA ALA A 302 -1.13 -16.17 0.74
C ALA A 302 0.12 -15.79 -0.06
N TYR A 303 1.19 -16.60 -0.01
CA TYR A 303 2.38 -16.37 -0.82
C TYR A 303 2.07 -16.35 -2.33
N GLN A 304 1.31 -17.31 -2.83
CA GLN A 304 0.89 -17.38 -4.24
C GLN A 304 0.04 -16.17 -4.66
N ILE A 305 -0.92 -15.76 -3.83
CA ILE A 305 -1.71 -14.54 -4.08
C ILE A 305 -0.80 -13.30 -4.09
N GLY A 306 0.19 -13.25 -3.20
CA GLY A 306 1.21 -12.20 -3.20
C GLY A 306 1.95 -12.12 -4.54
N LEU A 307 2.37 -13.26 -5.09
CA LEU A 307 3.01 -13.35 -6.41
C LEU A 307 2.11 -12.85 -7.55
N GLU A 308 0.80 -13.11 -7.48
CA GLU A 308 -0.16 -12.58 -8.45
C GLU A 308 -0.22 -11.04 -8.38
N TYR A 309 -0.34 -10.47 -7.19
CA TYR A 309 -0.35 -9.01 -7.03
C TYR A 309 0.96 -8.36 -7.46
N ASP A 310 2.11 -9.00 -7.24
CA ASP A 310 3.40 -8.53 -7.75
C ASP A 310 3.42 -8.53 -9.29
N ARG A 311 2.91 -9.58 -9.93
CA ARG A 311 2.77 -9.66 -11.40
C ARG A 311 1.83 -8.59 -11.96
N GLU A 312 0.79 -8.24 -11.21
CA GLU A 312 -0.14 -7.15 -11.54
C GLU A 312 0.43 -5.75 -11.26
N GLY A 313 1.67 -5.63 -10.76
CA GLY A 313 2.28 -4.33 -10.45
C GLY A 313 1.67 -3.65 -9.22
N LEU A 314 1.10 -4.42 -8.29
CA LEU A 314 0.46 -3.95 -7.06
C LEU A 314 1.25 -4.35 -5.80
N PRO A 315 2.51 -3.89 -5.65
CA PRO A 315 3.44 -4.39 -4.64
C PRO A 315 3.01 -4.15 -3.19
N PHE A 316 2.23 -3.09 -2.93
CA PHE A 316 1.69 -2.83 -1.59
C PHE A 316 0.56 -3.79 -1.23
N SER A 317 -0.20 -4.27 -2.22
CA SER A 317 -1.21 -5.32 -1.99
C SER A 317 -0.51 -6.65 -1.73
N ALA A 318 0.49 -7.00 -2.56
CA ALA A 318 1.31 -8.19 -2.39
C ALA A 318 1.96 -8.27 -1.00
N ALA A 319 2.51 -7.16 -0.50
CA ALA A 319 3.15 -7.08 0.80
C ALA A 319 2.24 -7.48 1.98
N VAL A 320 0.92 -7.26 1.90
CA VAL A 320 -0.02 -7.68 2.95
C VAL A 320 -0.06 -9.21 3.04
N PHE A 321 -0.08 -9.88 1.89
CA PHE A 321 -0.08 -11.34 1.82
C PHE A 321 1.27 -11.94 2.21
N TYR A 322 2.37 -11.35 1.73
CA TYR A 322 3.71 -11.78 2.14
C TYR A 322 3.92 -11.66 3.64
N ARG A 323 3.45 -10.57 4.26
CA ARG A 323 3.50 -10.42 5.72
C ARG A 323 2.72 -11.51 6.45
N GLY A 324 1.52 -11.85 5.97
CA GLY A 324 0.69 -12.91 6.55
C GLY A 324 1.39 -14.27 6.49
N ALA A 325 1.84 -14.66 5.30
CA ALA A 325 2.56 -15.92 5.08
C ALA A 325 3.88 -15.98 5.86
N ALA A 326 4.64 -14.89 5.90
CA ALA A 326 5.89 -14.79 6.64
C ALA A 326 5.68 -14.91 8.16
N GLY A 327 4.55 -14.40 8.68
CA GLY A 327 4.16 -14.55 10.08
C GLY A 327 3.99 -16.01 10.49
N LEU A 328 3.59 -16.87 9.56
CA LEU A 328 3.45 -18.32 9.73
C LEU A 328 4.73 -19.11 9.37
N GLY A 329 5.85 -18.42 9.12
CA GLY A 329 7.15 -19.05 8.88
C GLY A 329 7.50 -19.31 7.42
N HIS A 330 6.71 -18.85 6.45
CA HIS A 330 7.05 -19.05 5.03
C HIS A 330 8.31 -18.25 4.63
N ALA A 331 9.37 -18.97 4.26
CA ALA A 331 10.70 -18.41 4.01
C ALA A 331 10.73 -17.41 2.83
N ASP A 332 10.18 -17.79 1.67
CA ASP A 332 10.13 -16.90 0.50
C ASP A 332 9.25 -15.66 0.74
N ALA A 333 8.12 -15.81 1.44
CA ALA A 333 7.29 -14.68 1.80
C ALA A 333 8.01 -13.71 2.74
N ALA A 334 8.75 -14.22 3.73
CA ALA A 334 9.57 -13.41 4.62
C ALA A 334 10.65 -12.64 3.84
N TYR A 335 11.31 -13.29 2.89
CA TYR A 335 12.29 -12.65 2.02
C TYR A 335 11.67 -11.52 1.19
N ARG A 336 10.56 -11.79 0.49
CA ARG A 336 9.86 -10.78 -0.34
C ARG A 336 9.32 -9.62 0.49
N TYR A 337 8.81 -9.88 1.69
CA TYR A 337 8.39 -8.84 2.60
C TYR A 337 9.58 -8.00 3.08
N GLY A 338 10.72 -8.63 3.38
CA GLY A 338 11.98 -7.95 3.68
C GLY A 338 12.43 -7.02 2.55
N LEU A 339 12.39 -7.48 1.30
CA LEU A 339 12.67 -6.65 0.12
C LEU A 339 11.67 -5.49 -0.03
N HIS A 340 10.40 -5.72 0.26
CA HIS A 340 9.40 -4.65 0.29
C HIS A 340 9.76 -3.60 1.34
N CYS A 341 10.16 -4.01 2.56
CA CYS A 341 10.61 -3.13 3.63
C CYS A 341 11.85 -2.30 3.22
N LEU A 342 12.83 -2.90 2.54
CA LEU A 342 13.99 -2.17 2.00
C LEU A 342 13.56 -1.05 1.06
N ARG A 343 12.69 -1.37 0.09
CA ARG A 343 12.21 -0.41 -0.90
C ARG A 343 11.46 0.77 -0.27
N ILE A 344 10.76 0.55 0.86
CA ILE A 344 10.05 1.62 1.57
C ILE A 344 10.88 2.26 2.71
N GLY A 345 12.20 2.00 2.75
CA GLY A 345 13.12 2.60 3.73
C GLY A 345 12.98 2.08 5.16
N ARG A 346 12.26 0.98 5.39
CA ARG A 346 12.08 0.37 6.72
C ARG A 346 13.21 -0.63 6.99
N LEU A 347 14.43 -0.11 7.15
CA LEU A 347 15.66 -0.91 7.21
C LEU A 347 15.69 -1.89 8.39
N ARG A 348 15.26 -1.48 9.59
CA ARG A 348 15.19 -2.36 10.76
C ARG A 348 14.22 -3.52 10.55
N ASP A 349 13.05 -3.24 10.00
CA ASP A 349 12.06 -4.28 9.68
C ASP A 349 12.59 -5.21 8.59
N ALA A 350 13.22 -4.66 7.56
CA ALA A 350 13.82 -5.45 6.49
C ALA A 350 14.85 -6.44 7.02
N ALA A 351 15.77 -5.99 7.87
CA ALA A 351 16.77 -6.85 8.50
C ALA A 351 16.11 -7.96 9.33
N ALA A 352 15.10 -7.64 10.14
CA ALA A 352 14.40 -8.64 10.95
C ALA A 352 13.68 -9.71 10.09
N TRP A 353 13.07 -9.31 8.97
CA TRP A 353 12.37 -10.25 8.08
C TRP A 353 13.32 -11.07 7.21
N LEU A 354 14.43 -10.49 6.76
CA LEU A 354 15.45 -11.22 6.03
C LEU A 354 16.17 -12.23 6.96
N ASP A 355 16.43 -11.89 8.22
CA ASP A 355 16.96 -12.83 9.22
C ASP A 355 16.00 -14.00 9.44
N ARG A 356 14.70 -13.72 9.56
CA ARG A 356 13.68 -14.76 9.67
C ARG A 356 13.62 -15.64 8.41
N ALA A 357 13.75 -15.05 7.22
CA ALA A 357 13.79 -15.80 5.97
C ALA A 357 15.00 -16.74 5.90
N ASP A 358 16.17 -16.27 6.33
CA ASP A 358 17.41 -17.04 6.37
C ASP A 358 17.29 -18.24 7.34
N ARG A 359 16.80 -18.00 8.56
CA ARG A 359 16.53 -19.06 9.54
C ARG A 359 15.51 -20.09 9.07
N ASN A 360 14.58 -19.68 8.22
CA ASN A 360 13.59 -20.58 7.61
C ASN A 360 14.10 -21.22 6.30
N GLY A 361 15.37 -21.03 5.93
CA GLY A 361 16.04 -21.72 4.83
C GLY A 361 16.00 -21.01 3.48
N HIS A 362 15.72 -19.70 3.42
CA HIS A 362 15.73 -18.98 2.15
C HIS A 362 17.17 -18.74 1.64
N PRO A 363 17.55 -19.26 0.46
CA PRO A 363 18.95 -19.36 0.04
C PRO A 363 19.64 -18.00 -0.22
N GLN A 364 18.87 -16.96 -0.53
CA GLN A 364 19.41 -15.63 -0.84
C GLN A 364 19.28 -14.65 0.34
N ALA A 365 18.64 -15.03 1.44
CA ALA A 365 18.34 -14.10 2.52
C ALA A 365 19.60 -13.67 3.28
N GLY A 366 20.48 -14.61 3.66
CA GLY A 366 21.76 -14.31 4.29
C GLY A 366 22.66 -13.40 3.45
N GLN A 367 22.69 -13.58 2.12
CA GLN A 367 23.46 -12.69 1.24
C GLN A 367 22.90 -11.26 1.24
N GLN A 368 21.58 -11.09 1.21
CA GLN A 368 20.95 -9.77 1.25
C GLN A 368 21.14 -9.07 2.61
N LEU A 369 21.13 -9.81 3.72
CA LEU A 369 21.47 -9.27 5.04
C LEU A 369 22.90 -8.75 5.09
N LEU A 370 23.86 -9.52 4.57
CA LEU A 370 25.25 -9.14 4.55
C LEU A 370 25.48 -7.87 3.72
N LEU A 371 24.84 -7.78 2.54
CA LEU A 371 24.89 -6.58 1.71
C LEU A 371 24.32 -5.35 2.43
N HIS A 372 23.22 -5.51 3.16
CA HIS A 372 22.64 -4.43 3.96
C HIS A 372 23.56 -4.00 5.12
N ALA A 373 24.13 -4.95 5.86
CA ALA A 373 25.03 -4.66 6.98
C ALA A 373 26.31 -3.93 6.53
N LEU A 374 26.85 -4.32 5.37
CA LEU A 374 28.03 -3.67 4.79
C LEU A 374 27.72 -2.30 4.16
N GLY A 375 26.53 -2.12 3.59
CA GLY A 375 26.09 -0.83 3.05
C GLY A 375 25.72 0.22 4.10
N GLY A 376 25.40 -0.20 5.33
CA GLY A 376 25.08 0.70 6.46
C GLY A 376 26.29 1.18 7.28
N SER A 377 27.50 0.70 6.99
CA SER A 377 28.73 1.06 7.73
C SER A 377 29.52 2.23 7.11
N SER A 378 28.86 3.18 6.45
CA SER A 378 29.54 4.35 5.85
C SER A 378 29.64 5.58 6.77
N ASP A 379 29.13 5.54 8.00
CA ASP A 379 29.35 6.59 8.99
C ASP A 379 30.31 6.12 10.09
N GLY A 380 31.58 6.52 9.94
CA GLY A 380 32.64 6.24 10.91
C GLY A 380 34.03 6.66 10.43
N SER A 381 34.21 7.96 10.17
CA SER A 381 35.55 8.54 10.02
C SER A 381 36.42 8.28 11.26
N PRO A 382 37.75 8.11 11.10
CA PRO A 382 38.67 7.81 12.17
C PRO A 382 39.01 9.10 12.93
N SER A 383 38.51 9.27 14.15
CA SER A 383 39.10 10.24 15.08
C SER A 383 40.30 9.58 15.74
N GLY A 384 41.47 9.92 15.21
CA GLY A 384 42.72 9.74 15.93
C GLY A 384 42.68 10.52 17.24
N VAL A 385 43.06 9.83 18.31
CA VAL A 385 43.65 10.45 19.48
C VAL A 385 44.96 9.72 19.72
N CYS A 386 46.05 10.43 19.41
CA CYS A 386 47.35 10.16 20.01
C CYS A 386 47.20 10.27 21.53
N GLU A 387 47.53 9.23 22.28
CA GLU A 387 48.00 9.43 23.63
C GLU A 387 49.08 8.41 24.00
N HIS A 388 50.19 8.98 24.46
CA HIS A 388 51.43 8.33 24.82
C HIS A 388 51.26 7.30 25.94
N LEU A 389 51.85 6.12 25.76
CA LEU A 389 52.27 5.28 26.87
C LEU A 389 53.77 5.50 27.13
N PRO A 390 54.18 5.85 28.36
CA PRO A 390 55.57 6.12 28.68
C PRO A 390 56.34 4.82 28.87
N SER A 391 57.51 4.80 28.25
CA SER A 391 58.64 3.95 28.61
C SER A 391 58.96 4.09 30.10
N THR A 392 58.84 3.01 30.86
CA THR A 392 59.51 2.86 32.17
C THR A 392 59.88 1.39 32.39
N ALA A 393 61.09 1.04 31.99
CA ALA A 393 62.00 0.23 32.80
C ALA A 393 63.23 1.12 33.02
N PRO A 394 63.74 1.24 34.27
CA PRO A 394 64.68 0.21 34.75
C PRO A 394 64.65 -0.05 36.27
N GLN A 395 64.78 -1.30 36.69
CA GLN A 395 66.01 -1.93 37.23
C GLN A 395 65.71 -3.38 37.62
#